data_AF-A0A1V1WZB9-F1
#
_entry.id   AF-A0A1V1WZB9-F1
#
_cell.length_a   1.000
_cell.length_b   1.000
_cell.length_c   1.000
_cell.angle_alpha   90.00
_cell.angle_beta   90.00
_cell.angle_gamma   90.00
#
_symmetry.space_group_name_H-M   'P 1'
#
loop_
_entity.id
_entity.type
_entity.pdbx_description
1 polymer ?
#
loop_
_entity_poly.entity_id
_entity_poly.type
_entity_poly.pdbx_seq_one_letter_code
_entity_poly.pdbx_strand_id
1 'polypeptide(L)'
;MDYLLFRLYGPMASWGEIAVGETRHTASYPGKSAIIGLMAAALGIKRAEPEKQQQMQQGYALAVEVYSQGTLLRDYHTAQVPDSVGKFTY
;
A
#
# COMPACT_ATOMS: atom_id res chain seq x y z
N MET A 1 3.49 21.21 -19.31
CA MET A 1 3.82 19.97 -18.56
C MET A 1 3.01 20.08 -17.30
N ASP A 2 1.99 19.23 -17.19
CA ASP A 2 0.96 19.38 -16.17
C ASP A 2 1.27 18.47 -14.99
N TYR A 3 1.04 18.96 -13.79
CA TYR A 3 1.35 18.26 -12.56
C TYR A 3 0.09 18.12 -11.71
N LEU A 4 -0.11 16.91 -11.19
CA LEU A 4 -1.05 16.66 -10.11
C LEU A 4 -0.26 16.63 -8.80
N LEU A 5 -0.48 17.63 -7.94
CA LEU A 5 0.10 17.68 -6.60
C LEU A 5 -0.97 17.35 -5.57
N PHE A 6 -0.66 16.43 -4.67
CA PHE A 6 -1.52 16.10 -3.53
C PHE A 6 -0.66 15.72 -2.32
N ARG A 7 -1.27 15.79 -1.14
CA ARG A 7 -0.61 15.49 0.13
C ARG A 7 -1.11 14.16 0.69
N LEU A 8 -0.17 13.31 1.08
CA LEU A 8 -0.43 12.14 1.90
C LEU A 8 -0.22 12.52 3.36
N TYR A 9 -1.30 12.54 4.14
CA TYR A 9 -1.26 12.86 5.56
C TYR A 9 -2.19 11.95 6.32
N GLY A 10 -1.66 11.30 7.36
CA GLY A 10 -2.39 10.40 8.23
C GLY A 10 -1.58 10.09 9.49
N PRO A 11 -2.20 9.53 10.54
CA PRO A 11 -1.51 9.22 11.79
C PRO A 11 -0.49 8.09 11.63
N MET A 12 -0.70 7.20 10.66
CA MET A 12 0.16 6.06 10.34
C MET A 12 0.19 5.84 8.84
N ALA A 13 1.33 5.38 8.33
CA ALA A 13 1.50 4.97 6.93
C ALA A 13 2.47 3.79 6.84
N SER A 14 2.33 2.98 5.79
CA SER A 14 3.25 1.88 5.49
C SER A 14 3.45 1.77 3.98
N TRP A 15 4.70 1.85 3.56
CA TRP A 15 5.16 1.85 2.17
C TRP A 15 5.98 0.58 1.93
N GLY A 16 5.29 -0.52 1.62
CA GLY A 16 5.89 -1.85 1.57
C GLY A 16 7.17 -1.93 0.73
N GLU A 17 8.18 -2.59 1.29
CA GLU A 17 9.42 -2.97 0.59
C GLU A 17 9.40 -4.46 0.22
N ILE A 18 10.47 -4.93 -0.44
CA ILE A 18 10.66 -6.36 -0.69
C ILE A 18 10.68 -7.08 0.67
N ALA A 19 9.73 -7.98 0.86
CA ALA A 19 9.56 -8.75 2.08
C ALA A 19 9.52 -10.24 1.77
N VAL A 20 10.38 -11.02 2.44
CA VAL A 20 10.38 -12.48 2.39
C VAL A 20 9.95 -12.99 3.77
N GLY A 21 9.03 -13.96 3.81
CA GLY A 21 8.47 -14.48 5.06
C GLY A 21 7.34 -13.61 5.62
N GLU A 22 7.27 -13.50 6.94
CA GLU A 22 6.14 -12.89 7.66
C GLU A 22 6.33 -11.41 7.99
N THR A 23 7.57 -10.96 8.12
CA THR A 23 7.88 -9.56 8.44
C THR A 23 7.50 -8.66 7.25
N ARG A 24 6.84 -7.54 7.52
CA ARG A 24 6.48 -6.54 6.51
C ARG A 24 7.23 -5.24 6.80
N HIS A 25 8.31 -5.00 6.04
CA HIS A 25 9.10 -3.78 6.12
C HIS A 25 8.39 -2.62 5.42
N THR A 26 8.70 -1.40 5.85
CA THR A 26 8.20 -0.15 5.25
C THR A 26 9.36 0.77 4.95
N ALA A 27 9.34 1.37 3.76
CA ALA A 27 10.20 2.48 3.40
C ALA A 27 9.80 3.76 4.15
N SER A 28 10.69 4.76 4.15
CA SER A 28 10.45 6.08 4.73
C SER A 28 9.57 7.00 3.86
N TYR A 29 9.32 6.62 2.62
CA TYR A 29 8.49 7.36 1.66
C TYR A 29 7.76 6.41 0.70
N PRO A 30 6.65 6.83 0.08
CA PRO A 30 5.90 5.98 -0.84
C PRO A 30 6.67 5.74 -2.13
N GLY A 31 6.82 4.46 -2.50
CA GLY A 31 7.32 4.07 -3.81
C GLY A 31 6.30 4.30 -4.94
N LYS A 32 6.77 4.22 -6.19
CA LYS A 32 5.92 4.41 -7.37
C LYS A 32 4.69 3.50 -7.38
N SER A 33 4.86 2.21 -7.07
CA SER A 33 3.76 1.25 -7.03
C SER A 33 2.66 1.62 -6.02
N ALA A 34 3.01 2.19 -4.86
CA ALA A 34 2.04 2.61 -3.86
C ALA A 34 1.19 3.78 -4.36
N ILE A 35 1.83 4.79 -4.98
CA ILE A 35 1.12 5.95 -5.53
C ILE A 35 0.24 5.57 -6.73
N ILE A 36 0.78 4.77 -7.65
CA ILE A 36 0.04 4.28 -8.81
C ILE A 36 -1.17 3.43 -8.36
N GLY A 37 -0.97 2.55 -7.38
CA GLY A 37 -2.05 1.73 -6.81
C GLY A 37 -3.14 2.56 -6.13
N LEU A 38 -2.77 3.61 -5.41
CA LEU A 38 -3.72 4.54 -4.80
C LEU A 38 -4.56 5.27 -5.86
N MET A 39 -3.93 5.79 -6.91
CA MET A 39 -4.64 6.45 -8.02
C MET A 39 -5.53 5.47 -8.77
N ALA A 40 -5.03 4.25 -9.06
CA ALA A 40 -5.82 3.21 -9.72
C ALA A 40 -7.06 2.81 -8.91
N ALA A 41 -6.94 2.73 -7.58
CA ALA A 41 -8.06 2.47 -6.68
C ALA A 41 -9.09 3.62 -6.71
N ALA A 42 -8.64 4.88 -6.71
CA ALA A 42 -9.52 6.04 -6.83
C ALA A 42 -10.28 6.08 -8.17
N LEU A 43 -9.67 5.57 -9.23
CA LEU A 43 -10.28 5.41 -10.56
C LEU A 43 -11.14 4.14 -10.70
N GLY A 44 -11.19 3.28 -9.67
CA GLY A 44 -11.98 2.05 -9.69
C GLY A 44 -11.40 0.91 -10.55
N ILE A 45 -10.10 0.95 -10.88
CA ILE A 45 -9.44 -0.08 -11.69
C ILE A 45 -9.22 -1.34 -10.84
N LYS A 46 -9.80 -2.46 -11.27
CA LYS A 46 -9.71 -3.74 -10.56
C LYS A 46 -8.35 -4.40 -10.80
N ARG A 47 -7.97 -5.31 -9.89
CA ARG A 47 -6.74 -6.11 -10.02
C ARG A 47 -6.76 -7.07 -11.21
N ALA A 48 -7.95 -7.48 -11.64
CA ALA A 48 -8.15 -8.36 -12.80
C ALA A 48 -8.11 -7.62 -14.16
N GLU A 49 -7.75 -6.33 -14.18
CA GLU A 49 -7.66 -5.52 -15.40
C GLU A 49 -6.18 -5.19 -15.74
N PRO A 50 -5.39 -6.18 -16.19
CA PRO A 50 -3.93 -6.05 -16.33
C PRO A 50 -3.51 -4.94 -17.30
N GLU A 51 -4.25 -4.75 -18.40
CA GLU A 51 -3.96 -3.71 -19.39
C GLU A 51 -4.06 -2.30 -18.77
N LYS A 52 -5.11 -2.04 -17.99
CA LYS A 52 -5.29 -0.74 -17.30
C LYS A 52 -4.25 -0.54 -16.22
N GLN A 53 -3.89 -1.60 -15.47
CA GLN A 53 -2.80 -1.53 -14.48
C GLN A 53 -1.47 -1.17 -15.14
N GLN A 54 -1.18 -1.78 -16.30
CA GLN A 54 0.04 -1.50 -17.06
C GLN A 54 0.07 -0.07 -17.60
N GLN A 55 -1.06 0.43 -18.14
CA GLN A 55 -1.19 1.81 -18.59
C GLN A 55 -0.92 2.81 -17.45
N MET A 56 -1.49 2.57 -16.27
CA MET A 56 -1.22 3.39 -15.09
C MET A 56 0.27 3.39 -14.72
N GLN A 57 0.92 2.22 -14.69
CA GLN A 57 2.33 2.12 -14.34
C GLN A 57 3.26 2.85 -15.33
N GLN A 58 2.93 2.84 -16.63
CA GLN A 58 3.75 3.42 -17.70
C GLN A 58 3.46 4.91 -17.93
N GLY A 59 2.23 5.35 -17.71
CA GLY A 59 1.77 6.69 -18.09
C GLY A 59 2.22 7.84 -17.19
N TYR A 60 2.74 7.56 -15.99
CA TYR A 60 3.06 8.61 -15.01
C TYR A 60 4.50 8.54 -14.50
N ALA A 61 5.11 9.72 -14.41
CA ALA A 61 6.30 9.96 -13.60
C ALA A 61 5.89 10.31 -12.15
N LEU A 62 6.78 10.08 -11.20
CA LEU A 62 6.55 10.36 -9.78
C LEU A 62 7.70 11.18 -9.21
N ALA A 63 7.36 12.20 -8.43
CA ALA A 63 8.26 12.90 -7.53
C ALA A 63 7.64 12.90 -6.12
N VAL A 64 8.49 12.83 -5.09
CA VAL A 64 8.06 12.77 -3.68
C VAL A 64 8.89 13.75 -2.87
N GLU A 65 8.22 14.56 -2.05
CA GLU A 65 8.84 15.43 -1.05
C GLU A 65 8.37 14.99 0.34
N VAL A 66 9.31 14.79 1.26
CA VAL A 66 9.02 14.32 2.62
C VAL A 66 9.11 15.47 3.61
N TYR A 67 7.95 16.00 4.01
CA TYR A 67 7.87 17.09 5.00
C TYR A 67 8.12 16.63 6.43
N SER A 68 7.71 15.40 6.76
CA SER A 68 7.88 14.80 8.09
C SER A 68 7.98 13.29 7.95
N GLN A 69 9.13 12.71 8.33
CA GLN A 69 9.36 11.27 8.23
C GLN A 69 8.57 10.45 9.26
N GLY A 70 8.20 11.05 10.40
CA GLY A 70 7.67 10.30 11.53
C GLY A 70 8.69 9.34 12.15
N THR A 71 8.23 8.37 12.93
CA THR A 71 9.07 7.36 13.58
C THR A 71 8.57 5.96 13.25
N LEU A 72 9.48 5.00 13.05
CA LEU A 72 9.13 3.61 12.78
C LEU A 72 8.37 3.01 13.97
N LEU A 73 7.16 2.52 13.70
CA LEU A 73 6.37 1.71 14.64
C LEU A 73 6.44 0.24 14.22
N ARG A 74 6.66 -0.66 15.19
CA ARG A 74 6.56 -2.10 14.98
C ARG A 74 5.21 -2.57 15.50
N ASP A 75 4.44 -3.23 14.63
CA ASP A 75 3.16 -3.84 14.96
C ASP A 75 3.32 -5.37 15.05
N TYR A 76 2.94 -5.97 16.18
CA TYR A 76 2.88 -7.42 16.31
C TYR A 76 1.48 -7.89 15.94
N HIS A 77 1.33 -8.33 14.69
CA HIS A 77 0.03 -8.59 14.08
C HIS A 77 -0.21 -10.10 13.93
N THR A 78 -1.17 -10.64 14.69
CA THR A 78 -1.55 -12.06 14.62
C THR A 78 -2.78 -12.27 13.73
N ALA A 79 -2.79 -13.35 12.95
CA ALA A 79 -3.99 -13.82 12.25
C ALA A 79 -4.36 -15.23 12.76
N GLN A 80 -5.64 -15.45 13.07
CA GLN A 80 -6.16 -16.75 13.48
C GLN A 80 -7.29 -17.17 12.52
N VAL A 81 -7.30 -18.45 12.15
CA VAL A 81 -8.43 -19.07 11.45
C VAL A 81 -9.12 -19.96 12.47
N PRO A 82 -10.46 -19.94 12.58
CA PRO A 82 -11.17 -20.88 13.44
C PRO A 82 -10.84 -22.33 13.06
N ASP A 83 -10.84 -23.23 14.05
CA ASP A 83 -10.71 -24.65 13.76
C ASP A 83 -11.84 -25.13 12.84
N SER A 84 -11.52 -26.08 11.95
CA SER A 84 -12.47 -26.66 10.99
C SER A 84 -13.64 -27.41 11.65
N VAL A 85 -13.52 -27.68 12.95
CA VAL A 85 -14.59 -28.20 13.81
C VAL A 85 -15.38 -27.00 14.29
N GLY A 86 -16.59 -26.80 13.74
CA GLY A 86 -17.45 -25.65 14.04
C GLY A 86 -17.67 -25.40 15.55
N LYS A 87 -18.13 -24.19 15.90
CA LYS A 87 -18.36 -23.71 17.28
C LYS A 87 -18.84 -24.83 18.21
N PHE A 88 -18.03 -25.19 19.21
CA PHE A 88 -18.50 -25.94 20.36
C PHE A 88 -19.50 -25.08 21.12
N THR A 89 -20.75 -25.55 21.17
CA THR A 89 -21.79 -24.97 22.02
C THR A 89 -21.79 -25.80 23.30
N TYR A 90 -21.40 -25.19 24.41
CA TYR A 90 -21.57 -25.75 25.75
C TYR A 90 -23.01 -25.54 26.23
#